data_AF-A0A6A3NCJ0-F1
#
_entry.id   AF-A0A6A3NCJ0-F1
#
_cell.length_a   1.000
_cell.length_b   1.000
_cell.length_c   1.000
_cell.angle_alpha   90.00
_cell.angle_beta   90.00
_cell.angle_gamma   90.00
#
_symmetry.space_group_name_H-M   'P 1'
#
loop_
_entity.id
_entity.type
_entity.pdbx_description
1 polymer ?
#
loop_
_entity_poly.entity_id
_entity_poly.type
_entity_poly.pdbx_seq_one_letter_code
_entity_poly.pdbx_strand_id
1 'polypeptide(L)'
;MFRYTQTDALEAVAHIPATEMNVLRDVTEVTGTLSQVALSSLILEAIGKAHRIDSHVVVEAPEYLCLDYDSREGTEYLPRLFVVGSLENIEVHSSLCTAVAEAPSTGQLDIVFKGNFEQMTGPIRWAWLIYAVFCGSSSVSRNSVQIWGSLSSEDLVMIEEVLRTNYPQPVLQQSQDHPSKYGFVDIQEGAQLSGKNGIRLEITRALRCRALYNPTTMGDSVEVVVPGYGICTAKIEDGGNNFVSDAVCPSLPSSQLKSICSLMLHLSTLESVATLMQLLRLIGGSLRSLYLGSQRDQAADLSSQSHMQQAYLSLESQRQHIDLCMLATICPDQEKLDLKFYGIRVSVPNEALRQWAIKEMTLYGVGDFSALMTCLTDTTLRMRKTLAVLGVFSYIRPLCPDDIERLIALEGEFLPVTKEKFPKLSKAAMLSAVRSGWNNNSSTGAMRALSRLDASVLSLIFTFASIPERRYIRLK
;
A
#
# COMPACT_ATOMS: atom_id res chain seq x y z
N MET A 1 18.53 -22.63 29.97
CA MET A 1 17.68 -23.57 29.20
C MET A 1 17.17 -22.81 27.99
N PHE A 2 17.76 -23.03 26.82
CA PHE A 2 17.39 -22.32 25.58
C PHE A 2 16.03 -22.84 25.09
N ARG A 3 15.07 -21.94 24.82
CA ARG A 3 13.80 -22.31 24.17
C ARG A 3 13.98 -22.11 22.66
N TYR A 4 13.82 -23.17 21.89
CA TYR A 4 13.80 -23.13 20.43
C TYR A 4 12.34 -22.99 19.96
N THR A 5 12.06 -22.01 19.11
CA THR A 5 10.82 -21.94 18.30
C THR A 5 11.22 -22.14 16.86
N GLN A 6 10.85 -23.27 16.27
CA GLN A 6 11.18 -23.63 14.89
C GLN A 6 9.88 -23.76 14.10
N THR A 7 9.74 -22.99 13.02
CA THR A 7 8.66 -23.09 12.04
C THR A 7 9.27 -23.19 10.64
N ASP A 8 8.64 -23.92 9.72
CA ASP A 8 9.18 -24.19 8.37
C ASP A 8 9.35 -22.93 7.48
N ALA A 9 8.79 -21.81 7.92
CA ALA A 9 8.87 -20.48 7.29
C ALA A 9 9.99 -19.60 7.86
N LEU A 10 10.61 -19.99 8.98
CA LEU A 10 11.72 -19.24 9.57
C LEU A 10 13.03 -19.55 8.85
N GLU A 11 13.63 -18.49 8.31
CA GLU A 11 14.99 -18.52 7.77
C GLU A 11 16.07 -18.39 8.86
N ALA A 12 15.69 -18.19 10.13
CA ALA A 12 16.64 -18.02 11.23
C ALA A 12 16.15 -18.57 12.58
N VAL A 13 17.08 -18.99 13.44
CA VAL A 13 16.87 -19.34 14.86
C VAL A 13 17.50 -18.25 15.72
N ALA A 14 16.73 -17.69 16.66
CA ALA A 14 17.24 -16.66 17.57
C ALA A 14 17.77 -17.26 18.88
N HIS A 15 18.99 -16.87 19.24
CA HIS A 15 19.67 -17.19 20.49
C HIS A 15 19.75 -15.94 21.36
N ILE A 16 19.19 -16.01 22.57
CA ILE A 16 19.20 -14.91 23.54
C ILE A 16 20.29 -15.18 24.59
N PRO A 17 21.29 -14.29 24.78
CA PRO A 17 22.36 -14.49 25.75
C PRO A 17 21.83 -14.48 27.19
N ALA A 18 22.34 -15.38 28.03
CA ALA A 18 21.83 -15.63 29.38
C ALA A 18 22.52 -14.81 30.50
N THR A 19 23.43 -13.88 30.18
CA THR A 19 24.35 -13.28 31.16
C THR A 19 24.00 -11.83 31.51
N GLU A 20 23.94 -11.59 32.84
CA GLU A 20 23.67 -10.34 33.57
C GLU A 20 22.19 -9.90 33.69
N MET A 21 21.34 -10.79 34.21
CA MET A 21 19.97 -10.45 34.65
C MET A 21 19.96 -9.66 35.99
N ASN A 22 19.90 -8.33 35.93
CA ASN A 22 19.36 -7.47 36.98
C ASN A 22 17.81 -7.49 36.94
N VAL A 23 17.24 -8.16 37.94
CA VAL A 23 15.90 -8.76 38.03
C VAL A 23 14.69 -7.84 37.75
N LEU A 24 14.84 -6.51 37.74
CA LEU A 24 13.70 -5.59 37.54
C LEU A 24 13.68 -4.85 36.20
N ARG A 25 14.84 -4.56 35.59
CA ARG A 25 14.93 -3.85 34.29
C ARG A 25 14.87 -4.84 33.13
N ASP A 26 15.44 -6.03 33.34
CA ASP A 26 15.68 -7.01 32.28
C ASP A 26 14.46 -7.88 31.98
N VAL A 27 13.46 -7.93 32.87
CA VAL A 27 12.21 -8.67 32.58
C VAL A 27 11.46 -8.03 31.40
N THR A 28 11.45 -6.69 31.31
CA THR A 28 10.88 -5.92 30.20
C THR A 28 11.65 -6.10 28.89
N GLU A 29 12.98 -6.14 28.95
CA GLU A 29 13.84 -6.25 27.77
C GLU A 29 13.87 -7.68 27.20
N VAL A 30 13.83 -8.69 28.09
CA VAL A 30 13.71 -10.10 27.73
C VAL A 30 12.31 -10.42 27.19
N THR A 31 11.25 -9.82 27.75
CA THR A 31 9.90 -9.95 27.17
C THR A 31 9.77 -9.24 25.83
N GLY A 32 10.39 -8.06 25.65
CA GLY A 32 10.49 -7.36 24.37
C GLY A 32 11.19 -8.20 23.29
N THR A 33 12.31 -8.81 23.64
CA THR A 33 13.10 -9.63 22.69
C THR A 33 12.40 -10.95 22.33
N LEU A 34 11.83 -11.65 23.32
CA LEU A 34 11.06 -12.88 23.08
C LEU A 34 9.78 -12.60 22.29
N SER A 35 9.13 -11.46 22.54
CA SER A 35 7.95 -11.05 21.76
C SER A 35 8.31 -10.70 20.32
N GLN A 36 9.45 -10.05 20.05
CA GLN A 36 9.90 -9.76 18.68
C GLN A 36 10.18 -11.05 17.89
N VAL A 37 10.98 -11.98 18.43
CA VAL A 37 11.29 -13.24 17.75
C VAL A 37 10.03 -14.06 17.48
N ALA A 38 9.14 -14.16 18.47
CA ALA A 38 7.87 -14.85 18.32
C ALA A 38 6.97 -14.17 17.29
N LEU A 39 6.92 -12.83 17.28
CA LEU A 39 6.12 -12.06 16.34
C LEU A 39 6.61 -12.24 14.90
N SER A 40 7.91 -12.15 14.67
CA SER A 40 8.51 -12.34 13.34
C SER A 40 8.25 -13.75 12.81
N SER A 41 8.38 -14.74 13.70
CA SER A 41 8.03 -16.13 13.41
C SER A 41 6.56 -16.28 13.05
N LEU A 42 5.66 -15.65 13.82
CA LEU A 42 4.21 -15.67 13.59
C LEU A 42 3.81 -14.94 12.31
N ILE A 43 4.45 -13.82 11.98
CA ILE A 43 4.20 -13.08 10.74
C ILE A 43 4.60 -13.94 9.54
N LEU A 44 5.82 -14.47 9.54
CA LEU A 44 6.30 -15.33 8.46
C LEU A 44 5.48 -16.61 8.34
N GLU A 45 5.09 -17.21 9.47
CA GLU A 45 4.21 -18.37 9.52
C GLU A 45 2.79 -18.04 9.04
N ALA A 46 2.23 -16.89 9.40
CA ALA A 46 0.91 -16.46 8.94
C ALA A 46 0.90 -16.19 7.43
N ILE A 47 1.92 -15.50 6.92
CA ILE A 47 2.14 -15.31 5.47
C ILE A 47 2.27 -16.67 4.78
N GLY A 48 3.07 -17.59 5.35
CA GLY A 48 3.26 -18.94 4.83
C GLY A 48 2.04 -19.87 4.96
N LYS A 49 1.16 -19.66 5.95
CA LYS A 49 -0.08 -20.42 6.15
C LYS A 49 -1.22 -19.90 5.30
N ALA A 50 -1.30 -18.59 5.08
CA ALA A 50 -2.24 -17.97 4.12
C ALA A 50 -2.06 -18.56 2.71
N HIS A 51 -0.85 -19.01 2.37
CA HIS A 51 -0.59 -19.77 1.15
C HIS A 51 -1.31 -21.14 1.12
N ARG A 52 -1.45 -21.84 2.25
CA ARG A 52 -1.79 -23.27 2.28
C ARG A 52 -3.27 -23.57 2.53
N ILE A 53 -4.05 -22.63 3.06
CA ILE A 53 -5.39 -22.95 3.56
C ILE A 53 -6.39 -21.85 3.17
N ASP A 54 -7.53 -22.26 2.59
CA ASP A 54 -8.78 -21.47 2.47
C ASP A 54 -9.45 -21.25 3.85
N SER A 55 -8.67 -20.94 4.88
CA SER A 55 -9.16 -20.77 6.25
C SER A 55 -8.78 -19.41 6.80
N HIS A 56 -9.74 -18.76 7.44
CA HIS A 56 -9.56 -17.58 8.26
C HIS A 56 -8.57 -17.87 9.41
N VAL A 57 -7.37 -17.29 9.33
CA VAL A 57 -6.38 -17.31 10.39
C VAL A 57 -6.33 -15.92 10.99
N VAL A 58 -6.86 -15.77 12.21
CA VAL A 58 -6.58 -14.61 13.03
C VAL A 58 -5.43 -14.94 13.95
N VAL A 59 -4.30 -14.25 13.77
CA VAL A 59 -3.20 -14.28 14.74
C VAL A 59 -3.27 -12.97 15.52
N GLU A 60 -3.83 -13.06 16.72
CA GLU A 60 -3.72 -12.01 17.72
C GLU A 60 -2.34 -12.16 18.39
N ALA A 61 -1.41 -11.28 18.04
CA ALA A 61 -0.20 -11.07 18.83
C ALA A 61 -0.48 -9.97 19.88
N PRO A 62 0.32 -9.86 20.95
CA PRO A 62 0.02 -8.96 22.07
C PRO A 62 -0.15 -7.52 21.57
N GLU A 63 -1.31 -6.88 21.89
CA GLU A 63 -1.80 -5.50 21.65
C GLU A 63 -1.48 -4.76 20.33
N TYR A 64 -0.58 -5.28 19.50
CA TYR A 64 0.18 -4.52 18.52
C TYR A 64 0.22 -5.19 17.14
N LEU A 65 -0.34 -6.39 16.97
CA LEU A 65 -0.44 -7.03 15.66
C LEU A 65 -1.75 -7.84 15.58
N CYS A 66 -2.70 -7.36 14.77
CA CYS A 66 -3.81 -8.19 14.31
C CYS A 66 -3.51 -8.63 12.87
N LEU A 67 -3.33 -9.94 12.71
CA LEU A 67 -3.35 -10.57 11.40
C LEU A 67 -4.77 -11.04 11.17
N ASP A 68 -5.49 -10.38 10.26
CA ASP A 68 -6.84 -10.80 9.88
C ASP A 68 -6.78 -11.36 8.45
N TYR A 69 -7.53 -12.44 8.23
CA TYR A 69 -7.73 -13.05 6.93
C TYR A 69 -9.21 -13.05 6.63
N ASP A 70 -9.66 -12.02 5.93
CA ASP A 70 -11.05 -11.96 5.50
C ASP A 70 -11.20 -12.66 4.15
N SER A 71 -12.04 -13.69 4.13
CA SER A 71 -12.39 -14.46 2.92
C SER A 71 -13.68 -13.99 2.27
N ARG A 72 -14.29 -12.89 2.74
CA ARG A 72 -15.64 -12.49 2.31
C ARG A 72 -15.70 -11.14 1.61
N GLU A 73 -15.59 -11.16 0.29
CA GLU A 73 -16.37 -10.28 -0.60
C GLU A 73 -16.80 -11.03 -1.87
N GLY A 74 -17.98 -11.67 -1.85
CA GLY A 74 -18.57 -12.32 -3.04
C GLY A 74 -18.03 -13.72 -3.36
N THR A 75 -18.20 -14.16 -4.61
CA THR A 75 -17.83 -15.52 -5.09
C THR A 75 -16.34 -15.74 -5.35
N GLU A 76 -15.50 -14.74 -5.10
CA GLU A 76 -14.04 -14.82 -5.31
C GLU A 76 -13.31 -14.80 -3.96
N TYR A 77 -12.62 -15.90 -3.66
CA TYR A 77 -11.75 -16.03 -2.50
C TYR A 77 -10.45 -15.27 -2.78
N LEU A 78 -10.34 -14.04 -2.30
CA LEU A 78 -9.07 -13.32 -2.34
C LEU A 78 -8.43 -13.34 -0.95
N PRO A 79 -7.24 -13.95 -0.79
CA PRO A 79 -6.50 -13.87 0.47
C PRO A 79 -6.18 -12.41 0.77
N ARG A 80 -6.65 -11.90 1.90
CA ARG A 80 -6.25 -10.59 2.43
C ARG A 80 -5.44 -10.82 3.69
N LEU A 81 -4.28 -10.16 3.81
CA LEU A 81 -3.45 -10.20 5.01
C LEU A 81 -3.48 -8.81 5.66
N PHE A 82 -4.41 -8.60 6.58
CA PHE A 82 -4.39 -7.37 7.36
C PHE A 82 -3.23 -7.43 8.34
N VAL A 83 -2.42 -6.38 8.43
CA VAL A 83 -1.28 -6.33 9.34
C VAL A 83 -1.40 -5.10 10.22
N VAL A 84 -2.29 -5.15 11.22
CA VAL A 84 -2.60 -3.97 12.03
C VAL A 84 -1.55 -3.82 13.13
N GLY A 85 -0.56 -2.96 12.87
CA GLY A 85 0.59 -2.72 13.74
C GLY A 85 0.51 -1.45 14.59
N SER A 86 0.09 -1.49 15.87
CA SER A 86 0.26 -0.32 16.77
C SER A 86 1.72 -0.25 17.22
N LEU A 87 2.57 0.30 16.35
CA LEU A 87 4.01 0.19 16.53
C LEU A 87 4.50 1.42 17.28
N GLU A 88 4.70 1.27 18.58
CA GLU A 88 5.45 2.23 19.39
C GLU A 88 6.96 1.92 19.35
N ASN A 89 7.36 0.71 18.92
CA ASN A 89 8.75 0.26 18.84
C ASN A 89 9.26 0.05 17.39
N ILE A 90 10.37 0.71 17.04
CA ILE A 90 10.99 0.71 15.70
C ILE A 90 11.54 -0.66 15.30
N GLU A 91 11.90 -1.48 16.28
CA GLU A 91 12.40 -2.83 16.07
C GLU A 91 11.28 -3.75 15.57
N VAL A 92 10.11 -3.66 16.19
CA VAL A 92 8.91 -4.38 15.74
C VAL A 92 8.48 -3.89 14.36
N HIS A 93 8.52 -2.57 14.13
CA HIS A 93 8.17 -1.98 12.85
C HIS A 93 9.09 -2.43 11.71
N SER A 94 10.40 -2.40 11.94
CA SER A 94 11.40 -2.86 10.96
C SER A 94 11.31 -4.36 10.70
N SER A 95 11.10 -5.17 11.74
CA SER A 95 10.88 -6.61 11.63
C SER A 95 9.66 -6.92 10.74
N LEU A 96 8.56 -6.21 10.97
CA LEU A 96 7.36 -6.38 10.16
C LEU A 96 7.58 -5.92 8.71
N CYS A 97 8.18 -4.75 8.53
CA CYS A 97 8.44 -4.19 7.21
C CYS A 97 9.34 -5.10 6.36
N THR A 98 10.36 -5.72 6.96
CA THR A 98 11.22 -6.70 6.28
C THR A 98 10.48 -7.99 5.94
N ALA A 99 9.62 -8.49 6.83
CA ALA A 99 8.79 -9.66 6.52
C ALA A 99 7.84 -9.39 5.35
N VAL A 100 7.24 -8.20 5.29
CA VAL A 100 6.36 -7.77 4.19
C VAL A 100 7.14 -7.53 2.89
N ALA A 101 8.36 -6.99 2.99
CA ALA A 101 9.25 -6.77 1.84
C ALA A 101 9.55 -8.08 1.10
N GLU A 102 9.75 -9.16 1.86
CA GLU A 102 10.24 -10.46 1.39
C GLU A 102 9.14 -11.54 1.35
N ALA A 103 7.88 -11.15 1.55
CA ALA A 103 6.75 -12.07 1.50
C ALA A 103 6.67 -12.77 0.11
N PRO A 104 6.56 -14.10 0.05
CA PRO A 104 6.55 -14.85 -1.21
C PRO A 104 5.39 -14.46 -2.12
N SER A 105 5.64 -14.52 -3.43
CA SER A 105 4.85 -13.98 -4.56
C SER A 105 3.48 -14.62 -4.84
N THR A 106 2.96 -15.42 -3.92
CA THR A 106 1.91 -16.40 -4.23
C THR A 106 0.47 -15.90 -4.08
N GLY A 107 0.24 -14.60 -3.81
CA GLY A 107 -1.12 -14.04 -3.70
C GLY A 107 -1.16 -12.52 -3.66
N GLN A 108 -2.36 -11.95 -3.65
CA GLN A 108 -2.60 -10.52 -3.45
C GLN A 108 -2.44 -10.18 -1.95
N LEU A 109 -1.73 -9.10 -1.61
CA LEU A 109 -1.58 -8.65 -0.22
C LEU A 109 -2.18 -7.24 -0.06
N ASP A 110 -3.16 -7.11 0.84
CA ASP A 110 -3.73 -5.84 1.28
C ASP A 110 -3.11 -5.43 2.61
N ILE A 111 -2.17 -4.47 2.59
CA ILE A 111 -1.35 -4.16 3.77
C ILE A 111 -1.89 -2.91 4.47
N VAL A 112 -2.10 -2.99 5.78
CA VAL A 112 -2.72 -1.91 6.57
C VAL A 112 -1.86 -1.52 7.76
N PHE A 113 -1.02 -0.50 7.64
CA PHE A 113 -0.22 0.01 8.74
C PHE A 113 -1.02 1.02 9.58
N LYS A 114 -1.41 0.62 10.81
CA LYS A 114 -2.26 1.40 11.74
C LYS A 114 -1.62 1.50 13.12
N GLY A 115 -1.34 2.71 13.60
CA GLY A 115 -0.75 2.92 14.92
C GLY A 115 -0.73 4.39 15.31
N ASN A 116 -0.52 4.67 16.61
CA ASN A 116 -0.29 6.03 17.12
C ASN A 116 1.16 6.45 16.83
N PHE A 117 1.46 6.61 15.54
CA PHE A 117 2.81 6.83 15.04
C PHE A 117 3.38 8.23 15.32
N GLU A 118 2.66 9.08 16.05
CA GLU A 118 3.14 10.41 16.44
C GLU A 118 4.26 10.33 17.49
N GLN A 119 4.34 9.23 18.26
CA GLN A 119 5.39 9.01 19.25
C GLN A 119 6.65 8.33 18.68
N MET A 120 6.55 7.67 17.52
CA MET A 120 7.72 7.20 16.78
C MET A 120 8.36 8.36 16.03
N THR A 121 9.39 8.95 16.63
CA THR A 121 10.06 10.13 16.12
C THR A 121 10.79 9.84 14.80
N GLY A 122 10.36 10.51 13.72
CA GLY A 122 11.20 10.91 12.60
C GLY A 122 11.08 10.13 11.28
N PRO A 123 11.87 10.54 10.27
CA PRO A 123 11.80 10.04 8.88
C PRO A 123 11.97 8.52 8.71
N ILE A 124 12.54 7.85 9.72
CA ILE A 124 12.89 6.43 9.68
C ILE A 124 11.67 5.51 9.54
N ARG A 125 10.48 5.96 9.99
CA ARG A 125 9.22 5.23 9.82
C ARG A 125 8.85 5.11 8.34
N TRP A 126 8.84 6.24 7.64
CA TRP A 126 8.57 6.25 6.21
C TRP A 126 9.60 5.43 5.44
N ALA A 127 10.85 5.44 5.90
CA ALA A 127 11.90 4.65 5.30
C ALA A 127 11.58 3.14 5.28
N TRP A 128 11.16 2.60 6.43
CA TRP A 128 10.76 1.20 6.56
C TRP A 128 9.48 0.86 5.80
N LEU A 129 8.47 1.74 5.83
CA LEU A 129 7.23 1.56 5.08
C LEU A 129 7.47 1.52 3.57
N ILE A 130 8.25 2.46 3.05
CA ILE A 130 8.59 2.51 1.63
C ILE A 130 9.42 1.29 1.25
N TYR A 131 10.37 0.89 2.10
CA TYR A 131 11.13 -0.32 1.85
C TYR A 131 10.23 -1.57 1.74
N ALA A 132 9.32 -1.74 2.70
CA ALA A 132 8.38 -2.86 2.72
C ALA A 132 7.51 -2.94 1.47
N VAL A 133 7.11 -1.78 0.95
CA VAL A 133 6.09 -1.69 -0.10
C VAL A 133 6.68 -1.61 -1.50
N PHE A 134 7.88 -1.03 -1.67
CA PHE A 134 8.46 -0.74 -2.99
C PHE A 134 9.83 -1.39 -3.24
N CYS A 135 10.57 -1.78 -2.20
CA CYS A 135 11.99 -2.14 -2.33
C CYS A 135 12.29 -3.63 -2.15
N GLY A 136 11.39 -4.36 -1.48
CA GLY A 136 11.57 -5.78 -1.20
C GLY A 136 11.57 -6.66 -2.45
N SER A 137 12.12 -7.87 -2.33
CA SER A 137 12.22 -8.85 -3.42
C SER A 137 10.89 -9.50 -3.80
N SER A 138 9.83 -9.24 -3.02
CA SER A 138 8.49 -9.76 -3.28
C SER A 138 7.98 -9.31 -4.65
N SER A 139 7.64 -10.29 -5.50
CA SER A 139 6.89 -10.06 -6.74
C SER A 139 5.37 -10.13 -6.55
N VAL A 140 4.88 -10.08 -5.29
CA VAL A 140 3.46 -9.95 -4.99
C VAL A 140 2.92 -8.64 -5.59
N SER A 141 1.83 -8.72 -6.35
CA SER A 141 1.01 -7.55 -6.65
C SER A 141 0.36 -7.04 -5.35
N ARG A 142 0.85 -5.92 -4.82
CA ARG A 142 0.34 -5.26 -3.62
C ARG A 142 -0.84 -4.39 -4.01
N ASN A 143 -2.04 -4.97 -4.09
CA ASN A 143 -3.15 -4.25 -4.71
C ASN A 143 -3.64 -3.07 -3.89
N SER A 144 -3.59 -3.13 -2.55
CA SER A 144 -4.01 -2.04 -1.67
C SER A 144 -3.06 -1.82 -0.49
N VAL A 145 -2.70 -0.56 -0.24
CA VAL A 145 -1.86 -0.17 0.89
C VAL A 145 -2.55 0.95 1.67
N GLN A 146 -2.68 0.79 2.99
CA GLN A 146 -3.21 1.80 3.89
C GLN A 146 -2.13 2.24 4.89
N ILE A 147 -1.90 3.54 5.00
CA ILE A 147 -0.89 4.14 5.87
C ILE A 147 -1.54 5.23 6.72
N TRP A 148 -1.26 5.20 8.01
CA TRP A 148 -1.62 6.23 8.97
C TRP A 148 -0.33 6.92 9.44
N GLY A 149 -0.31 8.26 9.53
CA GLY A 149 0.86 8.96 10.06
C GLY A 149 0.96 10.44 9.73
N SER A 150 2.14 11.00 9.97
CA SER A 150 2.52 12.38 9.62
C SER A 150 3.29 12.42 8.30
N LEU A 151 3.27 13.55 7.59
CA LEU A 151 4.13 13.75 6.41
C LEU A 151 4.80 15.13 6.43
N SER A 152 6.12 15.12 6.41
CA SER A 152 7.04 16.26 6.39
C SER A 152 8.02 16.18 5.21
N SER A 153 8.74 17.27 4.97
CA SER A 153 9.82 17.36 3.98
C SER A 153 11.01 16.47 4.33
N GLU A 154 11.34 16.29 5.61
CA GLU A 154 12.38 15.36 6.06
C GLU A 154 12.01 13.90 5.73
N ASP A 155 10.72 13.55 5.88
CA ASP A 155 10.22 12.23 5.47
C ASP A 155 10.46 12.01 3.97
N LEU A 156 10.20 13.01 3.12
CA LEU A 156 10.40 12.88 1.67
C LEU A 156 11.85 12.62 1.28
N VAL A 157 12.80 13.32 1.91
CA VAL A 157 14.23 13.11 1.67
C VAL A 157 14.59 11.64 1.97
N MET A 158 14.07 11.11 3.07
CA MET A 158 14.28 9.72 3.45
C MET A 158 13.63 8.74 2.46
N ILE A 159 12.40 9.02 2.02
CA ILE A 159 11.67 8.20 1.04
C ILE A 159 12.42 8.14 -0.28
N GLU A 160 12.84 9.29 -0.81
CA GLU A 160 13.59 9.37 -2.07
C GLU A 160 14.88 8.55 -1.98
N GLU A 161 15.59 8.69 -0.87
CA GLU A 161 16.85 7.99 -0.67
C GLU A 161 16.67 6.47 -0.50
N VAL A 162 15.60 6.02 0.18
CA VAL A 162 15.27 4.59 0.29
C VAL A 162 14.94 4.00 -1.07
N LEU A 163 14.13 4.71 -1.88
CA LEU A 163 13.82 4.27 -3.24
C LEU A 163 15.06 4.24 -4.14
N ARG A 164 16.01 5.17 -3.93
CA ARG A 164 17.27 5.23 -4.69
C ARG A 164 18.23 4.12 -4.31
N THR A 165 18.37 3.85 -3.01
CA THR A 165 19.34 2.90 -2.45
C THR A 165 18.77 1.51 -2.23
N ASN A 166 17.46 1.33 -2.39
CA ASN A 166 16.75 0.10 -2.05
C ASN A 166 17.11 -0.41 -0.64
N TYR A 167 17.32 0.50 0.32
CA TYR A 167 17.76 0.18 1.69
C TYR A 167 16.97 1.01 2.70
N PRO A 168 16.47 0.41 3.80
CA PRO A 168 15.51 1.06 4.70
C PRO A 168 16.11 2.13 5.62
N GLN A 169 17.42 2.17 5.81
CA GLN A 169 18.12 3.19 6.60
C GLN A 169 19.31 3.73 5.83
N PRO A 170 19.08 4.53 4.78
CA PRO A 170 20.16 5.00 3.96
C PRO A 170 21.00 6.08 4.66
N VAL A 171 22.23 6.24 4.19
CA VAL A 171 23.22 7.16 4.75
C VAL A 171 23.09 8.48 4.01
N LEU A 172 22.41 9.45 4.63
CA LEU A 172 22.13 10.76 4.04
C LEU A 172 23.39 11.61 3.81
N GLN A 173 24.42 11.43 4.64
CA GLN A 173 25.68 12.17 4.53
C GLN A 173 26.80 11.20 4.14
N GLN A 174 27.17 11.20 2.86
CA GLN A 174 28.28 10.37 2.37
C GLN A 174 29.60 11.11 2.50
N SER A 175 30.61 10.44 3.06
CA SER A 175 32.01 10.87 2.92
C SER A 175 32.41 10.77 1.45
N GLN A 176 33.04 11.82 0.91
CA GLN A 176 33.53 11.80 -0.48
C GLN A 176 34.68 10.81 -0.67
N ASP A 177 35.50 10.61 0.37
CA ASP A 177 36.71 9.78 0.27
C ASP A 177 36.37 8.28 0.36
N HIS A 178 35.37 7.93 1.18
CA HIS A 178 34.95 6.55 1.44
C HIS A 178 33.42 6.44 1.48
N PRO A 179 32.74 6.44 0.31
CA PRO A 179 31.30 6.36 0.28
C PRO A 179 30.81 4.99 0.76
N SER A 180 29.69 5.00 1.47
CA SER A 180 29.00 3.75 1.84
C SER A 180 28.51 3.05 0.58
N LYS A 181 28.66 1.73 0.53
CA LYS A 181 28.29 0.90 -0.62
C LYS A 181 27.02 0.12 -0.31
N TYR A 182 26.09 0.13 -1.24
CA TYR A 182 24.88 -0.68 -1.17
C TYR A 182 25.01 -1.88 -2.10
N GLY A 183 24.41 -3.00 -1.73
CA GLY A 183 24.57 -4.25 -2.46
C GLY A 183 23.76 -5.39 -1.88
N PHE A 184 24.25 -6.60 -2.10
CA PHE A 184 23.69 -7.84 -1.56
C PHE A 184 24.76 -8.70 -0.94
N VAL A 185 24.37 -9.54 0.01
CA VAL A 185 25.21 -10.59 0.61
C VAL A 185 24.47 -11.90 0.51
N ASP A 186 25.12 -12.93 -0.04
CA ASP A 186 24.61 -14.30 -0.03
C ASP A 186 25.04 -14.95 1.30
N ILE A 187 24.12 -15.02 2.25
CA ILE A 187 24.34 -15.57 3.59
C ILE A 187 24.13 -17.07 3.53
N GLN A 188 25.13 -17.84 3.96
CA GLN A 188 25.08 -19.30 3.94
C GLN A 188 24.22 -19.87 5.08
N GLU A 189 23.71 -21.10 4.87
CA GLU A 189 23.09 -21.88 5.94
C GLU A 189 24.09 -22.11 7.10
N GLY A 190 23.60 -21.99 8.33
CA GLY A 190 24.39 -22.05 9.56
C GLY A 190 25.14 -20.75 9.91
N ALA A 191 25.07 -19.71 9.07
CA ALA A 191 25.73 -18.44 9.36
C ALA A 191 25.13 -17.75 10.58
N GLN A 192 26.00 -17.17 11.41
CA GLN A 192 25.58 -16.40 12.59
C GLN A 192 25.57 -14.90 12.28
N LEU A 193 24.42 -14.27 12.53
CA LEU A 193 24.21 -12.84 12.42
C LEU A 193 24.02 -12.23 13.80
N SER A 194 24.45 -10.99 13.98
CA SER A 194 24.20 -10.22 15.21
C SER A 194 23.06 -9.25 14.95
N GLY A 195 21.90 -9.50 15.54
CA GLY A 195 20.80 -8.55 15.59
C GLY A 195 21.05 -7.44 16.61
N LYS A 196 20.10 -6.50 16.70
CA LYS A 196 20.11 -5.49 17.76
C LYS A 196 19.96 -6.15 19.14
N ASN A 197 20.41 -5.44 20.18
CA ASN A 197 20.33 -5.86 21.58
C ASN A 197 21.04 -7.20 21.88
N GLY A 198 22.05 -7.55 21.07
CA GLY A 198 22.86 -8.76 21.27
C GLY A 198 22.17 -10.07 20.89
N ILE A 199 21.01 -10.01 20.22
CA ILE A 199 20.34 -11.18 19.65
C ILE A 199 21.29 -11.82 18.64
N ARG A 200 21.53 -13.13 18.77
CA ARG A 200 22.27 -13.88 17.73
C ARG A 200 21.28 -14.67 16.90
N LEU A 201 21.33 -14.51 15.59
CA LEU A 201 20.51 -15.25 14.66
C LEU A 201 21.36 -16.29 13.95
N GLU A 202 20.92 -17.53 13.92
CA GLU A 202 21.52 -18.60 13.14
C GLU A 202 20.64 -18.88 11.95
N ILE A 203 21.15 -18.62 10.74
CA ILE A 203 20.40 -18.77 9.51
C ILE A 203 20.20 -20.26 9.21
N THR A 204 18.95 -20.69 9.03
CA THR A 204 18.59 -22.10 8.80
C THR A 204 18.61 -22.50 7.34
N ARG A 205 18.65 -21.53 6.42
CA ARG A 205 18.67 -21.72 4.97
C ARG A 205 19.45 -20.59 4.31
N ALA A 206 20.24 -20.91 3.29
CA ALA A 206 20.96 -19.88 2.55
C ALA A 206 19.99 -18.83 1.98
N LEU A 207 20.31 -17.55 2.16
CA LEU A 207 19.44 -16.44 1.79
C LEU A 207 20.26 -15.26 1.26
N ARG A 208 19.68 -14.50 0.32
CA ARG A 208 20.32 -13.32 -0.24
C ARG A 208 19.72 -12.07 0.37
N CYS A 209 20.50 -11.38 1.21
CA CYS A 209 20.06 -10.17 1.88
C CYS A 209 20.46 -8.92 1.12
N ARG A 210 19.60 -7.89 1.16
CA ARG A 210 20.01 -6.52 0.87
C ARG A 210 21.01 -6.04 1.93
N ALA A 211 22.05 -5.32 1.51
CA ALA A 211 23.17 -5.00 2.39
C ALA A 211 23.71 -3.57 2.23
N LEU A 212 24.27 -3.05 3.32
CA LEU A 212 25.00 -1.80 3.42
C LEU A 212 26.39 -2.07 4.02
N TYR A 213 27.43 -1.65 3.29
CA TYR A 213 28.82 -1.81 3.70
C TYR A 213 29.55 -0.46 3.72
N ASN A 214 30.13 -0.12 4.86
CA ASN A 214 31.05 1.01 4.97
C ASN A 214 32.46 0.51 5.33
N PRO A 215 33.44 0.62 4.41
CA PRO A 215 34.78 0.07 4.62
C PRO A 215 35.56 0.76 5.74
N THR A 216 35.20 1.99 6.12
CA THR A 216 35.90 2.75 7.15
C THR A 216 35.41 2.40 8.56
N THR A 217 34.10 2.13 8.72
CA THR A 217 33.49 1.95 10.04
C THR A 217 33.15 0.50 10.37
N MET A 218 32.95 -0.35 9.36
CA MET A 218 32.44 -1.71 9.58
C MET A 218 33.50 -2.80 9.54
N GLY A 219 34.74 -2.49 9.12
CA GLY A 219 35.82 -3.49 9.02
C GLY A 219 35.38 -4.68 8.17
N ASP A 220 35.44 -5.89 8.73
CA ASP A 220 35.04 -7.13 8.04
C ASP A 220 33.56 -7.47 8.23
N SER A 221 32.74 -6.49 8.62
CA SER A 221 31.31 -6.66 8.86
C SER A 221 30.46 -5.87 7.87
N VAL A 222 29.22 -6.29 7.71
CA VAL A 222 28.24 -5.68 6.80
C VAL A 222 26.88 -5.68 7.47
N GLU A 223 26.11 -4.62 7.27
CA GLU A 223 24.71 -4.58 7.69
C GLU A 223 23.84 -5.23 6.62
N VAL A 224 22.97 -6.14 7.04
CA VAL A 224 22.09 -6.92 6.18
C VAL A 224 20.66 -6.79 6.65
N VAL A 225 19.73 -6.65 5.70
CA VAL A 225 18.29 -6.60 5.98
C VAL A 225 17.76 -8.03 5.96
N VAL A 226 17.45 -8.55 7.15
CA VAL A 226 17.01 -9.93 7.36
C VAL A 226 15.47 -9.97 7.45
N PRO A 227 14.79 -10.81 6.65
CA PRO A 227 13.34 -10.94 6.68
C PRO A 227 12.82 -11.23 8.08
N GLY A 228 11.91 -10.40 8.59
CA GLY A 228 11.35 -10.57 9.93
C GLY A 228 12.26 -10.09 11.05
N TYR A 229 13.52 -9.72 10.82
CA TYR A 229 14.44 -9.33 11.91
C TYR A 229 15.01 -7.92 11.75
N GLY A 230 14.70 -7.22 10.66
CA GLY A 230 15.22 -5.87 10.43
C GLY A 230 16.69 -5.87 10.03
N ILE A 231 17.45 -4.88 10.48
CA ILE A 231 18.89 -4.78 10.17
C ILE A 231 19.69 -5.60 11.19
N CYS A 232 20.49 -6.53 10.68
CA CYS A 232 21.46 -7.33 11.43
C CYS A 232 22.88 -7.09 10.88
N THR A 233 23.89 -7.51 11.62
CA THR A 233 25.30 -7.46 11.20
C THR A 233 25.78 -8.87 10.87
N ALA A 234 26.32 -9.04 9.67
CA ALA A 234 26.99 -10.25 9.21
C ALA A 234 28.50 -10.00 9.11
N LYS A 235 29.31 -11.05 9.29
CA LYS A 235 30.74 -11.00 8.96
C LYS A 235 30.97 -11.47 7.52
N ILE A 236 31.91 -10.81 6.85
CA ILE A 236 32.33 -11.05 5.45
C ILE A 236 33.54 -12.02 5.38
N GLU A 237 33.90 -12.72 6.47
CA GLU A 237 35.08 -13.61 6.54
C GLU A 237 35.21 -14.54 5.32
N ASP A 238 36.46 -14.98 5.00
CA ASP A 238 36.89 -15.81 3.85
C ASP A 238 36.11 -17.14 3.61
N GLY A 239 35.07 -17.42 4.39
CA GLY A 239 34.23 -18.63 4.40
C GLY A 239 32.94 -18.57 3.58
N GLY A 240 32.73 -17.56 2.72
CA GLY A 240 31.71 -17.65 1.64
C GLY A 240 30.59 -16.59 1.63
N ASN A 241 30.51 -15.68 2.60
CA ASN A 241 29.56 -14.57 2.58
C ASN A 241 30.15 -13.39 1.79
N ASN A 242 29.96 -13.36 0.47
CA ASN A 242 30.55 -12.33 -0.38
C ASN A 242 29.60 -11.12 -0.52
N PHE A 243 30.08 -9.92 -0.18
CA PHE A 243 29.38 -8.68 -0.50
C PHE A 243 29.51 -8.37 -2.00
N VAL A 244 28.37 -8.28 -2.67
CA VAL A 244 28.27 -7.88 -4.07
C VAL A 244 27.67 -6.48 -4.12
N SER A 245 28.52 -5.49 -4.38
CA SER A 245 28.08 -4.10 -4.59
C SER A 245 27.11 -4.02 -5.76
N ASP A 246 26.13 -3.13 -5.67
CA ASP A 246 25.34 -2.77 -6.84
C ASP A 246 26.26 -2.23 -7.95
N ALA A 247 25.94 -2.57 -9.20
CA ALA A 247 26.41 -1.78 -10.32
C ALA A 247 25.86 -0.34 -10.16
N VAL A 248 26.62 0.67 -10.61
CA VAL A 248 26.31 2.12 -10.55
C VAL A 248 24.81 2.37 -10.43
N CYS A 249 24.39 3.03 -9.33
CA CYS A 249 23.01 3.23 -8.91
C CYS A 249 22.02 3.18 -10.08
N PRO A 250 21.27 2.09 -10.26
CA PRO A 250 20.22 2.08 -11.24
C PRO A 250 19.27 3.23 -10.90
N SER A 251 18.94 4.05 -11.91
CA SER A 251 17.80 4.97 -11.79
C SER A 251 16.60 4.19 -11.23
N LEU A 252 15.80 4.82 -10.36
CA LEU A 252 14.64 4.18 -9.71
C LEU A 252 13.95 3.25 -10.72
N PRO A 253 13.97 1.92 -10.51
CA PRO A 253 13.43 1.00 -11.48
C PRO A 253 11.94 1.30 -11.64
N SER A 254 11.58 1.94 -12.74
CA SER A 254 10.19 2.33 -13.03
C SER A 254 9.21 1.16 -13.01
N SER A 255 9.70 -0.08 -13.07
CA SER A 255 8.93 -1.32 -12.91
C SER A 255 8.59 -1.66 -11.47
N GLN A 256 9.42 -1.30 -10.47
CA GLN A 256 9.18 -1.59 -9.05
C GLN A 256 8.08 -0.70 -8.46
N LEU A 257 7.98 0.56 -8.92
CA LEU A 257 6.94 1.51 -8.51
C LEU A 257 5.54 1.16 -9.04
N LYS A 258 5.40 0.11 -9.87
CA LYS A 258 4.11 -0.34 -10.43
C LYS A 258 3.40 -1.38 -9.56
N SER A 259 3.90 -1.65 -8.36
CA SER A 259 3.38 -2.71 -7.50
C SER A 259 2.03 -2.38 -6.85
N ILE A 260 1.67 -1.10 -6.73
CA ILE A 260 0.45 -0.65 -6.05
C ILE A 260 -0.61 -0.10 -7.00
N CYS A 261 -1.84 -0.59 -6.85
CA CYS A 261 -3.01 -0.06 -7.55
C CYS A 261 -3.90 0.83 -6.67
N SER A 262 -3.91 0.65 -5.35
CA SER A 262 -4.73 1.39 -4.40
C SER A 262 -3.90 1.88 -3.21
N LEU A 263 -3.98 3.18 -2.89
CA LEU A 263 -3.30 3.78 -1.76
C LEU A 263 -4.29 4.56 -0.89
N MET A 264 -4.27 4.31 0.40
CA MET A 264 -5.09 4.99 1.40
C MET A 264 -4.19 5.67 2.43
N LEU A 265 -4.13 7.00 2.41
CA LEU A 265 -3.34 7.80 3.35
C LEU A 265 -4.26 8.49 4.37
N HIS A 266 -4.02 8.22 5.65
CA HIS A 266 -4.63 8.92 6.77
C HIS A 266 -3.58 9.78 7.45
N LEU A 267 -3.56 11.08 7.14
CA LEU A 267 -2.52 11.99 7.60
C LEU A 267 -2.98 12.79 8.83
N SER A 268 -2.34 12.59 9.98
CA SER A 268 -2.62 13.37 11.20
C SER A 268 -2.05 14.77 11.09
N THR A 269 -0.84 14.88 10.60
CA THR A 269 -0.16 16.13 10.28
C THR A 269 0.38 16.08 8.86
N LEU A 270 0.15 17.15 8.11
CA LEU A 270 0.65 17.33 6.76
C LEU A 270 1.29 18.72 6.67
N GLU A 271 2.61 18.75 6.55
CA GLU A 271 3.37 20.00 6.48
C GLU A 271 2.86 20.91 5.36
N SER A 272 2.68 20.35 4.16
CA SER A 272 2.10 21.07 3.03
C SER A 272 1.53 20.11 1.98
N VAL A 273 0.60 20.62 1.16
CA VAL A 273 0.13 19.89 -0.03
C VAL A 273 1.27 19.62 -1.01
N ALA A 274 2.27 20.50 -1.08
CA ALA A 274 3.43 20.29 -1.95
C ALA A 274 4.20 19.02 -1.54
N THR A 275 4.35 18.79 -0.24
CA THR A 275 4.97 17.57 0.32
C THR A 275 4.19 16.32 -0.09
N LEU A 276 2.86 16.35 0.02
CA LEU A 276 2.00 15.24 -0.44
C LEU A 276 2.13 15.00 -1.95
N MET A 277 2.14 16.06 -2.77
CA MET A 277 2.29 15.94 -4.21
C MET A 277 3.67 15.37 -4.59
N GLN A 278 4.72 15.73 -3.86
CA GLN A 278 6.06 15.14 -4.04
C GLN A 278 6.07 13.65 -3.69
N LEU A 279 5.43 13.24 -2.59
CA LEU A 279 5.26 11.81 -2.26
C LEU A 279 4.57 11.08 -3.41
N LEU A 280 3.40 11.58 -3.85
CA LEU A 280 2.65 10.96 -4.94
C LEU A 280 3.45 10.96 -6.25
N ARG A 281 4.34 11.93 -6.48
CA ARG A 281 5.23 11.90 -7.66
C ARG A 281 6.22 10.74 -7.61
N LEU A 282 6.67 10.36 -6.42
CA LEU A 282 7.58 9.23 -6.23
C LEU A 282 6.85 7.89 -6.39
N ILE A 283 5.61 7.76 -5.90
CA ILE A 283 4.94 6.46 -5.77
C ILE A 283 3.59 6.32 -6.50
N GLY A 284 3.09 7.38 -7.12
CA GLY A 284 1.70 7.49 -7.58
C GLY A 284 1.46 7.12 -9.05
N GLY A 285 2.53 6.91 -9.83
CA GLY A 285 2.43 6.81 -11.29
C GLY A 285 1.55 5.66 -11.83
N SER A 286 1.29 4.62 -11.03
CA SER A 286 0.43 3.47 -11.40
C SER A 286 -0.84 3.35 -10.54
N LEU A 287 -1.12 4.33 -9.67
CA LEU A 287 -2.26 4.27 -8.78
C LEU A 287 -3.57 4.40 -9.57
N ARG A 288 -4.48 3.45 -9.36
CA ARG A 288 -5.87 3.48 -9.83
C ARG A 288 -6.81 4.02 -8.77
N SER A 289 -6.53 3.80 -7.50
CA SER A 289 -7.33 4.32 -6.39
C SER A 289 -6.45 5.08 -5.41
N LEU A 290 -6.91 6.27 -5.01
CA LEU A 290 -6.29 7.06 -3.95
C LEU A 290 -7.37 7.50 -2.98
N TYR A 291 -7.15 7.23 -1.71
CA TYR A 291 -7.87 7.85 -0.61
C TYR A 291 -6.92 8.76 0.17
N LEU A 292 -7.35 10.00 0.41
CA LEU A 292 -6.66 10.96 1.26
C LEU A 292 -7.62 11.42 2.36
N GLY A 293 -7.29 11.12 3.61
CA GLY A 293 -8.03 11.60 4.77
C GLY A 293 -7.12 12.26 5.79
N SER A 294 -7.65 13.25 6.51
CA SER A 294 -6.96 13.83 7.66
C SER A 294 -7.38 13.11 8.95
N GLN A 295 -6.42 12.67 9.78
CA GLN A 295 -6.69 11.91 11.01
C GLN A 295 -7.23 12.76 12.18
N ARG A 296 -7.48 14.07 12.00
CA ARG A 296 -8.21 14.87 13.01
C ARG A 296 -9.63 14.30 13.32
N ASP A 297 -10.04 13.30 12.58
CA ASP A 297 -11.26 12.50 12.67
C ASP A 297 -11.42 11.64 13.94
N GLN A 298 -10.35 11.14 14.55
CA GLN A 298 -10.52 10.21 15.69
C GLN A 298 -10.90 10.92 17.01
N ALA A 299 -10.73 12.23 17.10
CA ALA A 299 -11.19 13.01 18.26
C ALA A 299 -12.73 13.19 18.29
N ALA A 300 -13.43 12.79 17.23
CA ALA A 300 -14.87 13.04 17.08
C ALA A 300 -15.77 11.97 17.74
N ASP A 301 -15.21 10.86 18.25
CA ASP A 301 -16.01 9.77 18.81
C ASP A 301 -16.42 9.95 20.29
N LEU A 302 -15.94 10.98 21.01
CA LEU A 302 -16.10 11.04 22.47
C LEU A 302 -16.52 12.37 23.11
N SER A 303 -16.94 13.41 22.37
CA SER A 303 -17.50 14.60 23.03
C SER A 303 -18.63 15.27 22.27
N SER A 304 -19.53 15.88 23.03
CA SER A 304 -20.84 16.42 22.64
C SER A 304 -20.89 17.18 21.30
N GLN A 305 -22.04 17.06 20.63
CA GLN A 305 -22.39 17.65 19.33
C GLN A 305 -21.96 19.13 19.15
N SER A 306 -21.94 19.92 20.23
CA SER A 306 -21.52 21.32 20.25
C SER A 306 -20.01 21.54 20.15
N HIS A 307 -19.18 20.70 20.78
CA HIS A 307 -17.71 20.76 20.65
C HIS A 307 -17.24 20.25 19.28
N MET A 308 -18.00 19.32 18.70
CA MET A 308 -17.78 18.80 17.35
C MET A 308 -17.82 19.91 16.30
N GLN A 309 -18.83 20.79 16.36
CA GLN A 309 -19.01 21.86 15.36
C GLN A 309 -17.90 22.92 15.44
N GLN A 310 -17.40 23.22 16.64
CA GLN A 310 -16.32 24.20 16.83
C GLN A 310 -14.96 23.66 16.36
N ALA A 311 -14.68 22.37 16.58
CA ALA A 311 -13.50 21.69 16.03
C ALA A 311 -13.54 21.64 14.49
N TYR A 312 -14.71 21.38 13.90
CA TYR A 312 -14.89 21.38 12.45
C TYR A 312 -14.74 22.76 11.80
N LEU A 313 -15.21 23.84 12.46
CA LEU A 313 -15.01 25.21 11.97
C LEU A 313 -13.54 25.65 12.02
N SER A 314 -12.77 25.18 13.01
CA SER A 314 -11.32 25.39 13.05
C SER A 314 -10.60 24.65 11.91
N LEU A 315 -11.06 23.45 11.58
CA LEU A 315 -10.58 22.64 10.45
C LEU A 315 -10.83 23.30 9.08
N GLU A 316 -11.96 23.98 8.88
CA GLU A 316 -12.23 24.69 7.62
C GLU A 316 -11.24 25.82 7.34
N SER A 317 -10.87 26.57 8.38
CA SER A 317 -9.93 27.71 8.25
C SER A 317 -8.51 27.26 7.87
N GLN A 318 -8.16 26.00 8.12
CA GLN A 318 -6.86 25.40 7.79
C GLN A 318 -6.96 24.38 6.65
N ARG A 319 -8.09 24.34 5.94
CA ARG A 319 -8.32 23.34 4.90
C ARG A 319 -7.29 23.51 3.79
N GLN A 320 -6.54 22.44 3.57
CA GLN A 320 -5.61 22.35 2.46
C GLN A 320 -6.36 21.98 1.17
N HIS A 321 -5.97 22.57 0.05
CA HIS A 321 -6.62 22.34 -1.25
C HIS A 321 -5.76 21.43 -2.14
N ILE A 322 -6.36 20.34 -2.61
CA ILE A 322 -5.80 19.45 -3.63
C ILE A 322 -6.08 20.03 -5.01
N ASP A 323 -5.03 20.16 -5.81
CA ASP A 323 -5.13 20.61 -7.20
C ASP A 323 -5.31 19.43 -8.13
N LEU A 324 -6.46 19.34 -8.80
CA LEU A 324 -6.75 18.26 -9.73
C LEU A 324 -5.82 18.26 -10.94
N CYS A 325 -5.32 19.42 -11.38
CA CYS A 325 -4.37 19.49 -12.50
C CYS A 325 -3.03 18.82 -12.14
N MET A 326 -2.54 19.05 -10.92
CA MET A 326 -1.32 18.40 -10.43
C MET A 326 -1.55 16.91 -10.22
N LEU A 327 -2.67 16.54 -9.59
CA LEU A 327 -2.98 15.14 -9.31
C LEU A 327 -3.13 14.33 -10.60
N ALA A 328 -3.83 14.84 -11.61
CA ALA A 328 -3.94 14.20 -12.93
C ALA A 328 -2.57 14.03 -13.63
N THR A 329 -1.62 14.94 -13.37
CA THR A 329 -0.25 14.84 -13.92
C THR A 329 0.56 13.75 -13.23
N ILE A 330 0.37 13.61 -11.92
CA ILE A 330 1.13 12.69 -11.07
C ILE A 330 0.55 11.27 -11.13
N CYS A 331 -0.77 11.14 -11.14
CA CYS A 331 -1.53 9.89 -11.16
C CYS A 331 -2.45 9.83 -12.40
N PRO A 332 -1.90 9.71 -13.61
CA PRO A 332 -2.69 9.78 -14.85
C PRO A 332 -3.65 8.59 -15.03
N ASP A 333 -3.30 7.43 -14.47
CA ASP A 333 -4.09 6.19 -14.54
C ASP A 333 -5.13 6.08 -13.41
N GLN A 334 -5.31 7.14 -12.62
CA GLN A 334 -6.24 7.13 -11.50
C GLN A 334 -7.70 7.04 -11.96
N GLU A 335 -8.41 6.06 -11.41
CA GLU A 335 -9.82 5.79 -11.68
C GLU A 335 -10.73 6.18 -10.52
N LYS A 336 -10.23 6.13 -9.28
CA LYS A 336 -10.96 6.45 -8.06
C LYS A 336 -10.22 7.43 -7.17
N LEU A 337 -10.91 8.48 -6.72
CA LEU A 337 -10.38 9.47 -5.79
C LEU A 337 -11.34 9.70 -4.62
N ASP A 338 -10.90 9.40 -3.42
CA ASP A 338 -11.63 9.71 -2.20
C ASP A 338 -10.87 10.78 -1.40
N LEU A 339 -11.51 11.93 -1.15
CA LEU A 339 -10.95 13.04 -0.40
C LEU A 339 -11.79 13.30 0.84
N LYS A 340 -11.17 13.26 2.01
CA LYS A 340 -11.82 13.56 3.28
C LYS A 340 -11.15 14.74 3.97
N PHE A 341 -11.92 15.82 4.10
CA PHE A 341 -11.54 17.14 4.65
C PHE A 341 -10.50 17.93 3.83
N TYR A 342 -10.33 17.60 2.55
CA TYR A 342 -9.53 18.38 1.62
C TYR A 342 -10.41 19.26 0.73
N GLY A 343 -9.98 20.50 0.49
CA GLY A 343 -10.58 21.35 -0.51
C GLY A 343 -10.16 20.91 -1.90
N ILE A 344 -10.95 21.26 -2.92
CA ILE A 344 -10.56 21.07 -4.31
C ILE A 344 -10.19 22.43 -4.89
N ARG A 345 -9.17 22.45 -5.73
CA ARG A 345 -8.94 23.53 -6.67
C ARG A 345 -8.56 22.96 -8.02
N VAL A 346 -8.70 23.76 -9.05
CA VAL A 346 -8.29 23.43 -10.40
C VAL A 346 -7.45 24.61 -10.86
N SER A 347 -6.14 24.41 -10.96
CA SER A 347 -5.25 25.39 -11.59
C SER A 347 -5.51 25.47 -13.10
N VAL A 348 -4.68 26.21 -13.84
CA VAL A 348 -4.81 26.30 -15.31
C VAL A 348 -4.94 24.90 -15.93
N PRO A 349 -6.03 24.59 -16.66
CA PRO A 349 -6.25 23.27 -17.22
C PRO A 349 -5.08 22.83 -18.10
N ASN A 350 -4.50 21.67 -17.78
CA ASN A 350 -3.41 21.08 -18.53
C ASN A 350 -3.88 19.86 -19.33
N GLU A 351 -3.02 19.36 -20.23
CA GLU A 351 -3.36 18.19 -21.05
C GLU A 351 -3.60 16.94 -20.20
N ALA A 352 -2.93 16.83 -19.05
CA ALA A 352 -3.13 15.72 -18.11
C ALA A 352 -4.58 15.68 -17.60
N LEU A 353 -5.12 16.81 -17.13
CA LEU A 353 -6.52 16.89 -16.69
C LEU A 353 -7.51 16.59 -17.82
N ARG A 354 -7.21 17.04 -19.05
CA ARG A 354 -8.04 16.74 -20.23
C ARG A 354 -8.11 15.25 -20.53
N GLN A 355 -7.00 14.53 -20.34
CA GLN A 355 -6.88 13.09 -20.61
C GLN A 355 -7.30 12.23 -19.41
N TRP A 356 -7.48 12.82 -18.23
CA TRP A 356 -7.70 12.11 -16.98
C TRP A 356 -9.02 11.35 -16.98
N ALA A 357 -8.92 10.03 -16.84
CA ALA A 357 -10.02 9.08 -17.06
C ALA A 357 -10.69 8.64 -15.75
N ILE A 358 -10.75 9.53 -14.76
CA ILE A 358 -11.35 9.24 -13.46
C ILE A 358 -12.82 8.81 -13.61
N LYS A 359 -13.20 7.77 -12.87
CA LYS A 359 -14.52 7.12 -12.90
C LYS A 359 -15.33 7.38 -11.64
N GLU A 360 -14.66 7.40 -10.49
CA GLU A 360 -15.27 7.59 -9.18
C GLU A 360 -14.59 8.70 -8.40
N MET A 361 -15.38 9.57 -7.78
CA MET A 361 -14.88 10.58 -6.87
C MET A 361 -15.78 10.68 -5.65
N THR A 362 -15.20 10.61 -4.45
CA THR A 362 -15.95 10.78 -3.19
C THR A 362 -15.34 11.90 -2.36
N LEU A 363 -16.16 12.87 -1.98
CA LEU A 363 -15.76 14.08 -1.30
C LEU A 363 -16.47 14.18 0.04
N TYR A 364 -15.71 14.18 1.12
CA TYR A 364 -16.22 14.29 2.47
C TYR A 364 -15.79 15.60 3.11
N GLY A 365 -16.76 16.34 3.64
CA GLY A 365 -16.55 17.64 4.24
C GLY A 365 -15.90 18.61 3.25
N VAL A 366 -16.45 18.74 2.05
CA VAL A 366 -15.99 19.75 1.06
C VAL A 366 -17.01 20.88 1.05
N GLY A 367 -16.53 22.13 1.11
CA GLY A 367 -17.38 23.31 1.23
C GLY A 367 -17.52 24.14 -0.06
N ASP A 368 -16.60 23.98 -1.01
CA ASP A 368 -16.61 24.67 -2.30
C ASP A 368 -16.39 23.65 -3.42
N PHE A 369 -17.36 23.58 -4.33
CA PHE A 369 -17.38 22.67 -5.48
C PHE A 369 -17.25 23.41 -6.81
N SER A 370 -17.16 24.74 -6.80
CA SER A 370 -17.18 25.57 -8.01
C SER A 370 -16.13 25.13 -9.03
N ALA A 371 -14.92 24.81 -8.57
CA ALA A 371 -13.83 24.31 -9.40
C ALA A 371 -14.16 22.95 -10.05
N LEU A 372 -14.66 21.99 -9.26
CA LEU A 372 -15.07 20.68 -9.79
C LEU A 372 -16.26 20.82 -10.76
N MET A 373 -17.25 21.65 -10.41
CA MET A 373 -18.41 21.89 -11.24
C MET A 373 -18.02 22.49 -12.59
N THR A 374 -17.03 23.39 -12.62
CA THR A 374 -16.48 23.92 -13.87
C THR A 374 -15.95 22.78 -14.75
N CYS A 375 -15.22 21.84 -14.17
CA CYS A 375 -14.73 20.66 -14.89
C CYS A 375 -15.86 19.73 -15.37
N LEU A 376 -16.92 19.56 -14.58
CA LEU A 376 -18.08 18.74 -14.93
C LEU A 376 -19.06 19.44 -15.90
N THR A 377 -18.86 20.71 -16.20
CA THR A 377 -19.56 21.40 -17.29
C THR A 377 -18.74 21.45 -18.58
N ASP A 378 -17.41 21.31 -18.48
CA ASP A 378 -16.52 21.37 -19.63
C ASP A 378 -16.52 20.05 -20.43
N THR A 379 -17.11 20.10 -21.63
CA THR A 379 -17.21 18.94 -22.54
C THR A 379 -15.88 18.53 -23.18
N THR A 380 -14.85 19.37 -23.08
CA THR A 380 -13.50 19.08 -23.57
C THR A 380 -12.73 18.18 -22.60
N LEU A 381 -13.09 18.16 -21.32
CA LEU A 381 -12.46 17.31 -20.33
C LEU A 381 -12.98 15.87 -20.42
N ARG A 382 -12.08 14.90 -20.37
CA ARG A 382 -12.45 13.48 -20.35
C ARG A 382 -13.24 13.12 -19.08
N MET A 383 -12.96 13.74 -17.93
CA MET A 383 -13.69 13.47 -16.69
C MET A 383 -15.20 13.71 -16.82
N ARG A 384 -15.63 14.67 -17.66
CA ARG A 384 -17.05 14.89 -17.99
C ARG A 384 -17.73 13.66 -18.59
N LYS A 385 -16.95 12.82 -19.26
CA LYS A 385 -17.40 11.65 -20.00
C LYS A 385 -17.15 10.35 -19.24
N THR A 386 -16.20 10.33 -18.29
CA THR A 386 -15.81 9.12 -17.55
C THR A 386 -16.30 9.10 -16.11
N LEU A 387 -16.48 10.25 -15.45
CA LEU A 387 -16.89 10.29 -14.04
C LEU A 387 -18.35 9.83 -13.90
N ALA A 388 -18.49 8.57 -13.53
CA ALA A 388 -19.74 7.84 -13.36
C ALA A 388 -20.29 7.95 -11.94
N VAL A 389 -19.43 7.99 -10.92
CA VAL A 389 -19.86 8.11 -9.53
C VAL A 389 -19.27 9.37 -8.92
N LEU A 390 -20.12 10.24 -8.40
CA LEU A 390 -19.73 11.38 -7.59
C LEU A 390 -20.48 11.36 -6.27
N GLY A 391 -19.77 11.07 -5.18
CA GLY A 391 -20.28 11.20 -3.82
C GLY A 391 -19.86 12.52 -3.21
N VAL A 392 -20.82 13.29 -2.71
CA VAL A 392 -20.57 14.53 -1.96
C VAL A 392 -21.28 14.43 -0.61
N PHE A 393 -20.48 14.42 0.45
CA PHE A 393 -20.93 14.27 1.81
C PHE A 393 -20.51 15.50 2.61
N SER A 394 -21.44 16.38 2.94
CA SER A 394 -21.12 17.62 3.64
C SER A 394 -21.68 17.60 5.06
N TYR A 395 -20.83 17.17 6.01
CA TYR A 395 -21.19 17.09 7.42
C TYR A 395 -21.01 18.40 8.19
N ILE A 396 -20.25 19.36 7.64
CA ILE A 396 -19.87 20.59 8.35
C ILE A 396 -20.84 21.73 8.03
N ARG A 397 -21.17 21.90 6.74
CA ARG A 397 -22.12 22.90 6.27
C ARG A 397 -23.04 22.31 5.22
N PRO A 398 -24.34 22.65 5.20
CA PRO A 398 -25.19 22.32 4.08
C PRO A 398 -24.58 22.84 2.78
N LEU A 399 -24.70 22.05 1.71
CA LEU A 399 -24.38 22.53 0.37
C LEU A 399 -25.29 23.72 0.04
N CYS A 400 -24.78 24.69 -0.72
CA CYS A 400 -25.65 25.76 -1.19
C CYS A 400 -26.69 25.18 -2.16
N PRO A 401 -27.93 25.70 -2.18
CA PRO A 401 -28.98 25.21 -3.06
C PRO A 401 -28.57 25.16 -4.53
N ASP A 402 -27.84 26.18 -5.00
CA ASP A 402 -27.38 26.27 -6.38
C ASP A 402 -26.43 25.12 -6.76
N ASP A 403 -25.51 24.72 -5.87
CA ASP A 403 -24.62 23.59 -6.13
C ASP A 403 -25.38 22.26 -6.11
N ILE A 404 -26.37 22.12 -5.21
CA ILE A 404 -27.26 20.94 -5.18
C ILE A 404 -28.01 20.83 -6.51
N GLU A 405 -28.64 21.91 -6.98
CA GLU A 405 -29.37 21.92 -8.25
C GLU A 405 -28.46 21.56 -9.43
N ARG A 406 -27.26 22.12 -9.48
CA ARG A 406 -26.28 21.80 -10.53
C ARG A 406 -25.82 20.35 -10.48
N LEU A 407 -25.64 19.78 -9.28
CA LEU A 407 -25.27 18.36 -9.12
C LEU A 407 -26.42 17.44 -9.52
N ILE A 408 -27.66 17.75 -9.10
CA ILE A 408 -28.86 17.00 -9.49
C ILE A 408 -29.09 17.06 -11.00
N ALA A 409 -28.78 18.18 -11.66
CA ALA A 409 -28.89 18.28 -13.11
C ALA A 409 -27.97 17.31 -13.87
N LEU A 410 -26.89 16.84 -13.23
CA LEU A 410 -25.96 15.86 -13.78
C LEU A 410 -26.38 14.40 -13.49
N GLU A 411 -27.36 14.18 -12.61
CA GLU A 411 -27.81 12.86 -12.19
C GLU A 411 -28.49 12.10 -13.35
N GLY A 412 -28.13 10.82 -13.51
CA GLY A 412 -28.74 9.94 -14.50
C GLY A 412 -28.31 10.19 -15.95
N GLU A 413 -27.45 11.18 -16.21
CA GLU A 413 -26.89 11.44 -17.54
C GLU A 413 -26.15 10.20 -18.08
N PHE A 414 -26.42 9.84 -19.33
CA PHE A 414 -25.74 8.74 -19.99
C PHE A 414 -24.33 9.16 -20.43
N LEU A 415 -23.33 8.42 -20.00
CA LEU A 415 -21.96 8.63 -20.38
C LEU A 415 -21.65 7.95 -21.71
N PRO A 416 -20.85 8.59 -22.59
CA PRO A 416 -20.46 8.02 -23.86
C PRO A 416 -19.46 6.86 -23.70
N VAL A 417 -18.93 6.67 -22.48
CA VAL A 417 -18.07 5.55 -22.15
C VAL A 417 -18.95 4.33 -21.93
N THR A 418 -18.96 3.43 -22.92
CA THR A 418 -19.52 2.09 -22.78
C THR A 418 -18.87 1.39 -21.60
N LYS A 419 -19.68 0.73 -20.76
CA LYS A 419 -19.22 -0.24 -19.75
C LYS A 419 -18.08 -1.09 -20.29
N GLU A 420 -17.19 -1.54 -19.40
CA GLU A 420 -16.07 -2.40 -19.73
C GLU A 420 -16.48 -3.46 -20.77
N LYS A 421 -15.96 -3.32 -22.00
CA LYS A 421 -16.41 -4.12 -23.14
C LYS A 421 -16.22 -5.58 -22.76
N PHE A 422 -17.30 -6.36 -22.59
CA PHE A 422 -17.38 -7.81 -22.36
C PHE A 422 -15.99 -8.47 -22.15
N PRO A 423 -15.64 -8.94 -20.93
CA PRO A 423 -14.28 -9.37 -20.60
C PRO A 423 -13.67 -10.24 -21.69
N LYS A 424 -12.36 -10.07 -21.97
CA LYS A 424 -11.70 -10.74 -23.11
C LYS A 424 -11.91 -12.26 -23.07
N LEU A 425 -11.90 -12.85 -21.89
CA LEU A 425 -12.19 -14.27 -21.67
C LEU A 425 -13.64 -14.63 -22.01
N SER A 426 -14.61 -13.82 -21.59
CA SER A 426 -16.03 -14.00 -21.96
C SER A 426 -16.25 -13.86 -23.46
N LYS A 427 -15.58 -12.91 -24.13
CA LYS A 427 -15.58 -12.80 -25.60
C LYS A 427 -14.96 -14.03 -26.26
N ALA A 428 -13.82 -14.50 -25.78
CA ALA A 428 -13.13 -15.66 -26.30
C ALA A 428 -13.96 -16.94 -26.10
N ALA A 429 -14.58 -17.11 -24.94
CA ALA A 429 -15.49 -18.20 -24.65
C ALA A 429 -16.72 -18.17 -25.56
N MET A 430 -17.32 -17.00 -25.76
CA MET A 430 -18.46 -16.82 -26.68
C MET A 430 -18.07 -17.14 -28.13
N LEU A 431 -16.93 -16.61 -28.61
CA LEU A 431 -16.40 -16.90 -29.95
C LEU A 431 -16.03 -18.38 -30.12
N SER A 432 -15.48 -19.01 -29.08
CA SER A 432 -15.14 -20.44 -29.07
C SER A 432 -16.40 -21.31 -29.12
N ALA A 433 -17.42 -20.99 -28.33
CA ALA A 433 -18.72 -21.64 -28.38
C ALA A 433 -19.32 -21.54 -29.79
N VAL A 434 -19.42 -20.34 -30.37
CA VAL A 434 -19.95 -20.12 -31.72
C VAL A 434 -19.16 -20.88 -32.79
N ARG A 435 -17.82 -20.86 -32.75
CA ARG A 435 -16.96 -21.57 -33.72
C ARG A 435 -17.06 -23.09 -33.60
N SER A 436 -17.17 -23.62 -32.39
CA SER A 436 -17.26 -25.07 -32.15
C SER A 436 -18.62 -25.66 -32.50
N GLY A 437 -19.70 -24.86 -32.45
CA GLY A 437 -21.01 -25.25 -33.00
C GLY A 437 -21.12 -25.20 -34.51
N TRP A 438 -20.32 -24.38 -35.19
CA TRP A 438 -20.29 -24.30 -36.65
C TRP A 438 -19.60 -25.53 -37.30
N ASN A 439 -18.66 -26.15 -36.59
CA ASN A 439 -18.06 -27.42 -37.02
C ASN A 439 -19.03 -28.58 -36.72
N ASN A 440 -19.92 -28.85 -37.67
CA ASN A 440 -20.96 -29.90 -37.65
C ASN A 440 -20.49 -31.34 -37.34
N ASN A 441 -19.20 -31.57 -37.10
CA ASN A 441 -18.60 -32.88 -36.88
C ASN A 441 -18.15 -33.14 -35.43
N SER A 442 -18.27 -32.19 -34.49
CA SER A 442 -17.89 -32.41 -33.07
C SER A 442 -19.11 -32.76 -32.22
N SER A 443 -19.22 -34.03 -31.80
CA SER A 443 -20.47 -34.61 -31.34
C SER A 443 -20.72 -34.64 -29.82
N THR A 444 -19.91 -34.02 -28.95
CA THR A 444 -20.04 -34.37 -27.51
C THR A 444 -19.97 -33.29 -26.44
N GLY A 445 -19.80 -31.99 -26.74
CA GLY A 445 -19.80 -30.97 -25.67
C GLY A 445 -20.26 -29.57 -26.07
N ALA A 446 -19.74 -29.02 -27.16
CA ALA A 446 -19.98 -27.64 -27.57
C ALA A 446 -21.44 -27.33 -27.98
N MET A 447 -22.10 -28.25 -28.69
CA MET A 447 -23.50 -28.13 -29.10
C MET A 447 -24.45 -27.97 -27.91
N ARG A 448 -24.17 -28.60 -26.75
CA ARG A 448 -25.00 -28.45 -25.54
C ARG A 448 -24.87 -27.06 -24.91
N ALA A 449 -23.67 -26.49 -24.88
CA ALA A 449 -23.45 -25.14 -24.35
C ALA A 449 -24.11 -24.06 -25.23
N LEU A 450 -24.01 -24.20 -26.55
CA LEU A 450 -24.69 -23.32 -27.50
C LEU A 450 -26.22 -23.45 -27.47
N SER A 451 -26.75 -24.67 -27.31
CA SER A 451 -28.20 -24.88 -27.18
C SER A 451 -28.81 -24.23 -25.92
N ARG A 452 -27.97 -23.82 -24.96
CA ARG A 452 -28.37 -23.10 -23.74
C ARG A 452 -28.18 -21.58 -23.85
N LEU A 453 -27.47 -21.10 -24.87
CA LEU A 453 -27.36 -19.68 -25.21
C LEU A 453 -28.41 -19.36 -26.27
N ASP A 454 -29.68 -19.39 -25.86
CA ASP A 454 -30.77 -19.01 -26.76
C ASP A 454 -30.75 -17.49 -27.06
N ALA A 455 -31.61 -17.08 -28.00
CA ALA A 455 -31.73 -15.69 -28.40
C ALA A 455 -32.06 -14.76 -27.21
N SER A 456 -32.73 -15.25 -26.17
CA SER A 456 -33.08 -14.47 -24.99
C SER A 456 -31.87 -14.21 -24.10
N VAL A 457 -31.01 -15.20 -23.87
CA VAL A 457 -29.76 -15.02 -23.11
C VAL A 457 -28.77 -14.12 -23.86
N LEU A 458 -28.64 -14.31 -25.18
CA LEU A 458 -27.81 -13.43 -26.02
C LEU A 458 -28.36 -12.01 -26.05
N SER A 459 -29.69 -11.85 -26.17
CA SER A 459 -30.33 -10.53 -26.08
C SER A 459 -30.04 -9.87 -24.75
N LEU A 460 -30.15 -10.58 -23.62
CA LEU A 460 -29.81 -10.03 -22.30
C LEU A 460 -28.35 -9.61 -22.20
N ILE A 461 -27.43 -10.42 -22.72
CA ILE A 461 -26.00 -10.11 -22.79
C ILE A 461 -25.75 -8.84 -23.61
N PHE A 462 -26.31 -8.75 -24.82
CA PHE A 462 -26.13 -7.60 -25.69
C PHE A 462 -26.84 -6.36 -25.16
N THR A 463 -28.04 -6.50 -24.62
CA THR A 463 -28.75 -5.42 -23.93
C THR A 463 -27.90 -4.91 -22.77
N PHE A 464 -27.42 -5.78 -21.89
CA PHE A 464 -26.54 -5.40 -20.79
C PHE A 464 -25.25 -4.70 -21.27
N ALA A 465 -24.59 -5.24 -22.29
CA ALA A 465 -23.39 -4.65 -22.90
C ALA A 465 -23.66 -3.32 -23.61
N SER A 466 -24.90 -3.09 -24.04
CA SER A 466 -25.34 -1.86 -24.73
C SER A 466 -25.90 -0.79 -23.79
N ILE A 467 -26.18 -1.11 -22.51
CA ILE A 467 -26.64 -0.11 -21.54
C ILE A 467 -25.48 0.85 -21.25
N PRO A 468 -25.59 2.14 -21.62
CA PRO A 468 -24.56 3.10 -21.31
C PRO A 468 -24.46 3.27 -19.80
N GLU A 469 -23.26 3.53 -19.31
CA GLU A 469 -23.06 3.87 -17.91
C GLU A 469 -23.79 5.19 -17.63
N ARG A 470 -24.55 5.24 -16.53
CA ARG A 470 -25.25 6.44 -16.09
C ARG A 470 -24.46 7.07 -14.95
N ARG A 471 -24.37 8.40 -14.97
CA ARG A 471 -23.83 9.13 -13.83
C ARG A 471 -24.76 8.96 -12.63
N TYR A 472 -24.15 8.71 -11.48
CA TYR A 472 -24.77 8.58 -10.19
C TYR A 472 -24.13 9.57 -9.21
N ILE A 473 -24.98 10.41 -8.63
CA ILE A 473 -24.66 11.49 -7.71
C ILE A 473 -25.24 11.11 -6.36
N ARG A 474 -24.38 11.00 -5.36
CA ARG A 474 -24.78 10.73 -3.98
C ARG A 474 -24.55 11.97 -3.12
N LEU A 475 -25.62 12.59 -2.67
CA LEU A 475 -25.57 13.76 -1.77
C LEU A 475 -25.96 13.33 -0.35
N LYS A 476 -25.22 13.76 0.66
CA LYS A 476 -25.57 13.54 2.07
C LYS A 476 -25.11 14.67 2.98
#